data_AF-B2ICY3-F1
#
_entry.id   AF-B2ICY3-F1
#
_cell.length_a   1.000
_cell.length_b   1.000
_cell.length_c   1.000
_cell.angle_alpha   90.00
_cell.angle_beta   90.00
_cell.angle_gamma   90.00
#
_symmetry.space_group_name_H-M   'P 1'
#
loop_
_entity.id
_entity.type
_entity.pdbx_description
1 polymer ?
#
loop_
_entity_poly.entity_id
_entity_poly.type
_entity_poly.pdbx_seq_one_letter_code
_entity_poly.pdbx_strand_id
1 'polypeptide(L)'
;MPNSLAPENRVTLETLFVTATDPAKAFADFHDLFAPLADAERLAWRDALVTLLEQRLEGHEDNLAEWLPVILAEGPVLGRAADGLRLLDGAQEPGSEVLEDRLCQLLARHLSAKTPAERGFLFETASEPLRDVSLAAALFRLLASAPTEEAVSDRRDDYFGPRTEDLRAKLFARVQNLAKTGEIWSQASPAALLWFWWACGQEQKVYEFTQQAMRDKKSAARLFPVPVDRLLIEGAAHEVVLARRWSKILDLHGLERPALELALQGETREIRKSARRFLDAFANGKSDLYR
;
A
#
# COMPACT_ATOMS: atom_id res chain seq x y z
N MET A 1 -23.06 4.05 10.95
CA MET A 1 -23.75 4.09 9.65
C MET A 1 -22.69 4.20 8.58
N PRO A 2 -22.80 3.52 7.42
CA PRO A 2 -21.83 3.71 6.35
C PRO A 2 -21.83 5.18 5.94
N ASN A 3 -20.66 5.82 5.86
CA ASN A 3 -20.51 7.18 5.37
C ASN A 3 -20.92 7.19 3.90
N SER A 4 -22.18 7.49 3.62
CA SER A 4 -22.67 7.58 2.25
C SER A 4 -22.13 8.86 1.62
N LEU A 5 -21.48 8.72 0.46
CA LEU A 5 -21.08 9.85 -0.37
C LEU A 5 -22.32 10.69 -0.75
N ALA A 6 -22.22 12.02 -0.64
CA ALA A 6 -23.28 12.92 -1.07
C ALA A 6 -23.64 12.70 -2.56
N PRO A 7 -24.92 12.76 -2.96
CA PRO A 7 -25.34 12.45 -4.33
C PRO A 7 -24.59 13.24 -5.41
N GLU A 8 -24.33 14.53 -5.17
CA GLU A 8 -23.59 15.42 -6.06
C GLU A 8 -22.14 14.98 -6.27
N ASN A 9 -21.48 14.50 -5.22
CA ASN A 9 -20.11 13.99 -5.29
C ASN A 9 -20.10 12.67 -6.06
N ARG A 10 -21.11 11.82 -5.87
CA ARG A 10 -21.23 10.57 -6.62
C ARG A 10 -21.37 10.81 -8.12
N VAL A 11 -22.25 11.72 -8.54
CA VAL A 11 -22.43 12.09 -9.96
C VAL A 11 -21.13 12.64 -10.55
N THR A 12 -20.41 13.45 -9.77
CA THR A 12 -19.10 13.98 -10.17
C THR A 12 -18.10 12.85 -10.42
N LEU A 13 -17.99 11.90 -9.49
CA LEU A 13 -17.09 10.74 -9.65
C LEU A 13 -17.50 9.81 -10.79
N GLU A 14 -18.81 9.58 -10.99
CA GLU A 14 -19.32 8.81 -12.12
C GLU A 14 -18.91 9.43 -13.46
N THR A 15 -18.99 10.76 -13.57
CA THR A 15 -18.51 11.49 -14.75
C THR A 15 -17.01 11.27 -14.95
N LEU A 16 -16.21 11.39 -13.87
CA LEU A 16 -14.76 11.23 -13.95
C LEU A 16 -14.29 9.83 -14.34
N PHE A 17 -14.95 8.76 -13.88
CA PHE A 17 -14.41 7.40 -14.06
C PHE A 17 -15.20 6.54 -15.05
N VAL A 18 -16.52 6.69 -15.13
CA VAL A 18 -17.34 5.86 -16.02
C VAL A 18 -17.29 6.39 -17.45
N THR A 19 -17.34 7.72 -17.60
CA THR A 19 -17.40 8.37 -18.93
C THR A 19 -16.04 8.81 -19.47
N ALA A 20 -14.98 8.76 -18.66
CA ALA A 20 -13.66 9.22 -19.09
C ALA A 20 -13.05 8.33 -20.17
N THR A 21 -12.44 9.01 -21.15
CA THR A 21 -11.63 8.40 -22.20
C THR A 21 -10.14 8.50 -21.93
N ASP A 22 -9.73 9.33 -20.96
CA ASP A 22 -8.34 9.54 -20.57
C ASP A 22 -8.19 9.21 -19.07
N PRO A 23 -7.61 8.04 -18.71
CA PRO A 23 -7.46 7.64 -17.33
C PRO A 23 -6.56 8.60 -16.54
N ALA A 24 -5.50 9.12 -17.15
CA ALA A 24 -4.55 10.01 -16.47
C ALA A 24 -5.24 11.33 -16.08
N LYS A 25 -6.05 11.88 -16.98
CA LYS A 25 -6.86 13.07 -16.68
C LYS A 25 -7.90 12.79 -15.59
N ALA A 26 -8.60 11.65 -15.65
CA ALA A 26 -9.59 11.27 -14.65
C ALA A 26 -8.99 11.21 -13.24
N PHE A 27 -7.81 10.61 -13.10
CA PHE A 27 -7.09 10.57 -11.82
C PHE A 27 -6.59 11.96 -11.39
N ALA A 28 -6.08 12.79 -12.30
CA ALA A 28 -5.67 14.16 -11.98
C ALA A 28 -6.85 14.99 -11.43
N ASP A 29 -7.98 14.97 -12.13
CA ASP A 29 -9.21 15.67 -11.70
C ASP A 29 -9.72 15.10 -10.36
N PHE A 30 -9.62 13.78 -10.15
CA PHE A 30 -9.95 13.16 -8.86
C PHE A 30 -9.02 13.63 -7.74
N HIS A 31 -7.71 13.72 -7.98
CA HIS A 31 -6.74 14.18 -6.99
C HIS A 31 -7.03 15.61 -6.53
N ASP A 32 -7.38 16.50 -7.46
CA ASP A 32 -7.72 17.89 -7.16
C ASP A 32 -8.96 17.99 -6.25
N LEU A 33 -9.96 17.15 -6.49
CA LEU A 33 -11.17 17.07 -5.66
C LEU A 33 -10.94 16.34 -4.33
N PHE A 34 -10.04 15.35 -4.31
CA PHE A 34 -9.77 14.49 -3.16
C PHE A 34 -8.85 15.15 -2.12
N ALA A 35 -7.88 15.95 -2.58
CA ALA A 35 -6.89 16.61 -1.73
C ALA A 35 -7.47 17.44 -0.56
N PRO A 36 -8.51 18.29 -0.75
CA PRO A 36 -9.04 19.12 0.33
C PRO A 36 -9.93 18.36 1.34
N LEU A 37 -10.30 17.10 1.07
CA LEU A 37 -11.25 16.35 1.88
C LEU A 37 -10.66 15.93 3.24
N ALA A 38 -11.51 15.87 4.26
CA ALA A 38 -11.16 15.29 5.56
C ALA A 38 -11.08 13.75 5.49
N ASP A 39 -10.35 13.11 6.42
CA ASP A 39 -10.13 11.65 6.41
C ASP A 39 -11.43 10.83 6.34
N ALA A 40 -12.50 11.27 7.02
CA ALA A 40 -13.80 10.59 7.00
C ALA A 40 -14.50 10.66 5.63
N GLU A 41 -14.34 11.77 4.92
CA GLU A 41 -14.87 11.96 3.56
C GLU A 41 -14.02 11.19 2.54
N ARG A 42 -12.69 11.21 2.72
CA ARG A 42 -11.74 10.45 1.90
C ARG A 42 -12.08 8.95 1.87
N LEU A 43 -12.51 8.37 3.00
CA LEU A 43 -12.99 6.98 3.02
C LEU A 43 -14.17 6.76 2.05
N ALA A 44 -15.21 7.57 2.14
CA ALA A 44 -16.39 7.45 1.27
C ALA A 44 -16.04 7.64 -0.20
N TRP A 45 -15.12 8.55 -0.51
CA TRP A 45 -14.61 8.77 -1.86
C TRP A 45 -13.79 7.60 -2.40
N ARG A 46 -12.97 6.95 -1.57
CA ARG A 46 -12.22 5.74 -1.95
C ARG A 46 -13.14 4.55 -2.21
N ASP A 47 -14.15 4.38 -1.37
CA ASP A 47 -15.16 3.35 -1.58
C ASP A 47 -15.85 3.52 -2.93
N ALA A 48 -16.31 4.75 -3.21
CA ALA A 48 -16.90 5.09 -4.50
C ALA A 48 -15.91 4.88 -5.65
N LEU A 49 -14.65 5.31 -5.51
CA LEU A 49 -13.62 5.13 -6.53
C LEU A 49 -13.44 3.67 -6.92
N VAL A 50 -13.27 2.76 -5.94
CA VAL A 50 -13.08 1.32 -6.22
C VAL A 50 -14.29 0.76 -6.98
N THR A 51 -15.51 1.08 -6.55
CA THR A 51 -16.74 0.66 -7.24
C THR A 51 -16.84 1.22 -8.66
N LEU A 52 -16.43 2.46 -8.89
CA LEU A 52 -16.48 3.06 -10.22
C LEU A 52 -15.41 2.53 -11.16
N LEU A 53 -14.20 2.26 -10.65
CA LEU A 53 -13.15 1.57 -11.40
C LEU A 53 -13.59 0.15 -11.79
N GLU A 54 -14.26 -0.57 -10.89
CA GLU A 54 -14.85 -1.88 -11.17
C GLU A 54 -15.86 -1.80 -12.32
N GLN A 55 -16.85 -0.90 -12.23
CA GLN A 55 -17.81 -0.67 -13.31
C GLN A 55 -17.14 -0.31 -14.64
N ARG A 56 -16.10 0.53 -14.60
CA ARG A 56 -15.35 0.95 -15.79
C ARG A 56 -14.60 -0.20 -16.45
N LEU A 57 -13.99 -1.08 -15.65
CA LEU A 57 -13.22 -2.22 -16.15
C LEU A 57 -14.11 -3.40 -16.57
N GLU A 58 -15.27 -3.60 -15.95
CA GLU A 58 -16.25 -4.62 -16.35
C GLU A 58 -16.95 -4.27 -17.67
N GLY A 59 -17.23 -2.99 -17.91
CA GLY A 59 -17.92 -2.56 -19.10
C GLY A 59 -17.12 -2.76 -20.40
N HIS A 60 -15.79 -2.74 -20.35
CA HIS A 60 -14.91 -2.63 -21.53
C HIS A 60 -13.62 -3.47 -21.34
N GLU A 61 -13.61 -4.73 -21.80
CA GLU A 61 -12.49 -5.66 -21.58
C GLU A 61 -11.12 -5.20 -22.13
N ASP A 62 -11.11 -4.31 -23.12
CA ASP A 62 -9.89 -3.78 -23.75
C ASP A 62 -9.27 -2.61 -22.97
N ASN A 63 -10.02 -2.02 -22.03
CA ASN A 63 -9.55 -0.85 -21.26
C ASN A 63 -8.44 -1.17 -20.26
N LEU A 64 -8.26 -2.44 -19.86
CA LEU A 64 -7.31 -2.79 -18.82
C LEU A 64 -5.88 -2.33 -19.16
N ALA A 65 -5.48 -2.38 -20.44
CA ALA A 65 -4.17 -1.93 -20.88
C ALA A 65 -3.91 -0.44 -20.64
N GLU A 66 -4.94 0.40 -20.76
CA GLU A 66 -4.85 1.84 -20.56
C GLU A 66 -4.96 2.23 -19.08
N TRP A 67 -5.82 1.53 -18.33
CA TRP A 67 -6.12 1.87 -16.94
C TRP A 67 -5.12 1.29 -15.95
N LEU A 68 -4.59 0.09 -16.19
CA LEU A 68 -3.61 -0.56 -15.31
C LEU A 68 -2.40 0.33 -14.99
N PRO A 69 -1.67 0.94 -15.95
CA PRO A 69 -0.52 1.79 -15.63
C PRO A 69 -0.90 2.99 -14.76
N VAL A 70 -2.05 3.62 -15.02
CA VAL A 70 -2.49 4.80 -14.26
C VAL A 70 -2.92 4.41 -12.84
N ILE A 71 -3.67 3.33 -12.68
CA ILE A 71 -4.05 2.82 -11.35
C ILE A 71 -2.78 2.46 -10.55
N LEU A 72 -1.79 1.82 -11.17
CA LEU A 72 -0.52 1.49 -10.51
C LEU A 72 0.29 2.72 -10.11
N ALA A 73 0.25 3.79 -10.91
CA ALA A 73 0.98 5.03 -10.65
C ALA A 73 0.31 5.89 -9.56
N GLU A 74 -1.01 6.06 -9.63
CA GLU A 74 -1.76 7.02 -8.81
C GLU A 74 -2.36 6.40 -7.54
N GLY A 75 -2.72 5.11 -7.61
CA GLY A 75 -3.32 4.36 -6.50
C GLY A 75 -2.55 4.39 -5.17
N PRO A 76 -1.20 4.30 -5.14
CA PRO A 76 -0.44 4.32 -3.89
C PRO A 76 -0.70 5.57 -3.02
N VAL A 77 -0.86 6.74 -3.64
CA VAL A 77 -1.07 8.01 -2.93
C VAL A 77 -2.48 8.10 -2.34
N LEU A 78 -3.45 7.49 -3.02
CA LEU A 78 -4.84 7.53 -2.60
C LEU A 78 -5.09 6.78 -1.29
N GLY A 79 -4.30 5.75 -0.98
CA GLY A 79 -4.40 4.96 0.26
C GLY A 79 -3.81 5.64 1.50
N ARG A 80 -3.54 6.96 1.44
CA ARG A 80 -2.87 7.73 2.50
C ARG A 80 -3.76 8.81 3.11
N ALA A 81 -3.64 8.97 4.41
CA ALA A 81 -4.21 10.12 5.13
C ALA A 81 -3.47 11.41 4.72
N ALA A 82 -4.01 12.57 5.12
CA ALA A 82 -3.44 13.87 4.76
C ALA A 82 -1.99 14.06 5.22
N ASP A 83 -1.56 13.34 6.25
CA ASP A 83 -0.20 13.36 6.79
C ASP A 83 0.70 12.22 6.27
N GLY A 84 0.26 11.52 5.22
CA GLY A 84 1.02 10.46 4.54
C GLY A 84 0.96 9.09 5.23
N LEU A 85 0.19 8.94 6.30
CA LEU A 85 0.07 7.65 7.00
C LEU A 85 -0.92 6.71 6.30
N ARG A 86 -0.69 5.38 6.39
CA ARG A 86 -1.60 4.38 5.81
C ARG A 86 -2.94 4.40 6.55
N LEU A 87 -4.03 4.59 5.82
CA LEU A 87 -5.39 4.56 6.38
C LEU A 87 -6.01 3.20 6.09
N LEU A 88 -6.51 2.53 7.14
CA LEU A 88 -7.19 1.24 7.03
C LEU A 88 -8.68 1.51 6.76
N ASP A 89 -9.17 1.03 5.61
CA ASP A 89 -10.54 1.23 5.16
C ASP A 89 -11.42 0.07 5.72
N GLY A 90 -11.97 0.25 6.92
CA GLY A 90 -12.91 -0.73 7.49
C GLY A 90 -12.94 -0.63 9.00
N ALA A 91 -13.97 0.06 9.47
CA ALA A 91 -14.04 0.69 10.78
C ALA A 91 -14.25 -0.24 11.99
N GLN A 92 -14.16 -1.56 11.86
CA GLN A 92 -14.62 -2.46 12.95
C GLN A 92 -13.76 -3.69 13.25
N GLU A 93 -12.85 -4.14 12.38
CA GLU A 93 -12.03 -5.33 12.67
C GLU A 93 -10.56 -5.14 12.25
N PRO A 94 -9.60 -5.50 13.12
CA PRO A 94 -8.21 -5.72 12.73
C PRO A 94 -8.17 -6.75 11.59
N GLY A 95 -7.84 -6.31 10.37
CA GLY A 95 -7.87 -7.15 9.18
C GLY A 95 -8.67 -6.58 8.00
N SER A 96 -9.32 -5.42 8.17
CA SER A 96 -9.96 -4.72 7.06
C SER A 96 -8.97 -4.37 5.94
N GLU A 97 -9.42 -4.58 4.71
CA GLU A 97 -8.61 -4.38 3.51
C GLU A 97 -8.32 -2.90 3.30
N VAL A 98 -7.05 -2.60 3.08
CA VAL A 98 -6.62 -1.23 2.80
C VAL A 98 -6.94 -0.93 1.34
N LEU A 99 -7.13 0.34 0.95
CA LEU A 99 -7.33 0.70 -0.47
C LEU A 99 -6.33 0.00 -1.40
N GLU A 100 -5.06 -0.10 -0.99
CA GLU A 100 -4.02 -0.84 -1.70
C GLU A 100 -4.43 -2.29 -1.99
N ASP A 101 -4.95 -3.00 -0.98
CA ASP A 101 -5.40 -4.39 -1.12
C ASP A 101 -6.64 -4.48 -2.01
N ARG A 102 -7.60 -3.56 -1.87
CA ARG A 102 -8.83 -3.51 -2.70
C ARG A 102 -8.53 -3.23 -4.17
N LEU A 103 -7.64 -2.28 -4.44
CA LEU A 103 -7.13 -2.02 -5.80
C LEU A 103 -6.39 -3.25 -6.32
N CYS A 104 -5.55 -3.91 -5.51
CA CYS A 104 -4.89 -5.14 -5.92
C CYS A 104 -5.89 -6.24 -6.28
N GLN A 105 -6.94 -6.43 -5.49
CA GLN A 105 -7.97 -7.43 -5.76
C GLN A 105 -8.78 -7.13 -7.02
N LEU A 106 -9.14 -5.85 -7.22
CA LEU A 106 -9.79 -5.39 -8.43
C LEU A 106 -8.93 -5.72 -9.65
N LEU A 107 -7.67 -5.29 -9.66
CA LEU A 107 -6.73 -5.55 -10.75
C LEU A 107 -6.47 -7.05 -10.94
N ALA A 108 -6.34 -7.81 -9.85
CA ALA A 108 -6.16 -9.26 -9.90
C ALA A 108 -7.34 -9.96 -10.56
N ARG A 109 -8.57 -9.52 -10.30
CA ARG A 109 -9.78 -10.09 -10.91
C ARG A 109 -9.78 -9.87 -12.42
N HIS A 110 -9.53 -8.65 -12.88
CA HIS A 110 -9.49 -8.33 -14.30
C HIS A 110 -8.30 -8.95 -15.03
N LEU A 111 -7.13 -9.00 -14.39
CA LEU A 111 -5.99 -9.74 -14.93
C LEU A 111 -6.32 -11.23 -15.06
N SER A 112 -7.03 -11.84 -14.10
CA SER A 112 -7.36 -13.26 -14.12
C SER A 112 -8.27 -13.69 -15.27
N ALA A 113 -8.97 -12.74 -15.90
CA ALA A 113 -9.75 -12.98 -17.11
C ALA A 113 -8.88 -13.08 -18.38
N LYS A 114 -7.60 -12.69 -18.32
CA LYS A 114 -6.64 -12.74 -19.44
C LYS A 114 -5.78 -14.00 -19.38
N THR A 115 -5.20 -14.38 -20.52
CA THR A 115 -4.27 -15.51 -20.60
C THR A 115 -2.97 -15.23 -19.83
N PRO A 116 -2.22 -16.24 -19.35
CA PRO A 116 -0.95 -16.03 -18.65
C PRO A 116 0.05 -15.12 -19.39
N ALA A 117 0.13 -15.26 -20.73
CA ALA A 117 1.01 -14.44 -21.56
C ALA A 117 0.56 -12.97 -21.62
N GLU A 118 -0.74 -12.72 -21.80
CA GLU A 118 -1.31 -11.36 -21.79
C GLU A 118 -1.16 -10.71 -20.42
N ARG A 119 -1.42 -11.43 -19.33
CA ARG A 119 -1.20 -10.93 -17.96
C ARG A 119 0.23 -10.47 -17.76
N GLY A 120 1.20 -11.29 -18.19
CA GLY A 120 2.62 -10.96 -18.08
C GLY A 120 2.99 -9.72 -18.89
N PHE A 121 2.50 -9.63 -20.13
CA PHE A 121 2.72 -8.48 -21.00
C PHE A 121 2.12 -7.18 -20.43
N LEU A 122 0.86 -7.23 -19.97
CA LEU A 122 0.16 -6.08 -19.39
C LEU A 122 0.86 -5.59 -18.12
N PHE A 123 1.21 -6.51 -17.20
CA PHE A 123 1.88 -6.15 -15.97
C PHE A 123 3.27 -5.55 -16.21
N GLU A 124 4.05 -6.13 -17.12
CA GLU A 124 5.37 -5.61 -17.47
C GLU A 124 5.29 -4.19 -18.02
N THR A 125 4.46 -4.00 -19.05
CA THR A 125 4.27 -2.71 -19.73
C THR A 125 3.78 -1.64 -18.76
N ALA A 126 2.85 -2.00 -17.87
CA ALA A 126 2.30 -1.07 -16.90
C ALA A 126 3.26 -0.74 -15.76
N SER A 127 4.12 -1.68 -15.36
CA SER A 127 5.02 -1.49 -14.21
C SER A 127 6.36 -0.85 -14.55
N GLU A 128 6.85 -1.00 -15.78
CA GLU A 128 8.15 -0.46 -16.23
C GLU A 128 8.33 1.05 -15.99
N PRO A 129 7.39 1.94 -16.40
CA PRO A 129 7.60 3.39 -16.29
C PRO A 129 7.36 3.97 -14.89
N LEU A 130 6.86 3.15 -13.95
CA LEU A 130 6.44 3.64 -12.63
C LEU A 130 7.62 4.26 -11.86
N ARG A 131 7.42 5.40 -11.19
CA ARG A 131 8.41 5.92 -10.23
C ARG A 131 8.23 5.31 -8.84
N ASP A 132 6.97 5.09 -8.48
CA ASP A 132 6.57 4.37 -7.29
C ASP A 132 6.17 2.93 -7.65
N VAL A 133 6.85 1.93 -7.06
CA VAL A 133 6.57 0.51 -7.37
C VAL A 133 5.78 -0.19 -6.28
N SER A 134 5.24 0.55 -5.32
CA SER A 134 4.57 0.01 -4.13
C SER A 134 3.35 -0.84 -4.48
N LEU A 135 2.42 -0.30 -5.28
CA LEU A 135 1.21 -1.01 -5.63
C LEU A 135 1.48 -2.15 -6.62
N ALA A 136 2.45 -1.99 -7.54
CA ALA A 136 2.91 -3.07 -8.40
C ALA A 136 3.49 -4.24 -7.59
N ALA A 137 4.29 -3.95 -6.55
CA ALA A 137 4.85 -4.94 -5.63
C ALA A 137 3.76 -5.63 -4.79
N ALA A 138 2.78 -4.87 -4.30
CA ALA A 138 1.62 -5.41 -3.57
C ALA A 138 0.79 -6.33 -4.48
N LEU A 139 0.49 -5.91 -5.71
CA LEU A 139 -0.25 -6.69 -6.70
C LEU A 139 0.49 -7.96 -7.09
N PHE A 140 1.79 -7.85 -7.40
CA PHE A 140 2.61 -9.03 -7.73
C PHE A 140 2.63 -10.02 -6.57
N ARG A 141 2.81 -9.53 -5.32
CA ARG A 141 2.76 -10.38 -4.13
C ARG A 141 1.40 -11.06 -3.98
N LEU A 142 0.29 -10.37 -4.24
CA LEU A 142 -1.05 -10.96 -4.19
C LEU A 142 -1.21 -12.08 -5.25
N LEU A 143 -0.72 -11.85 -6.47
CA LEU A 143 -0.92 -12.74 -7.61
C LEU A 143 0.03 -13.93 -7.67
N ALA A 144 1.29 -13.74 -7.25
CA ALA A 144 2.38 -14.69 -7.44
C ALA A 144 3.00 -15.17 -6.11
N SER A 145 2.28 -15.03 -4.98
CA SER A 145 2.82 -15.47 -3.69
C SER A 145 3.03 -16.99 -3.66
N ALA A 146 4.30 -17.35 -3.51
CA ALA A 146 4.81 -18.68 -3.21
C ALA A 146 4.42 -19.13 -1.77
N PRO A 147 4.54 -20.42 -1.43
CA PRO A 147 3.87 -21.04 -0.29
C PRO A 147 4.64 -20.81 1.01
N THR A 148 4.39 -19.70 1.70
CA THR A 148 4.77 -19.58 3.11
C THR A 148 3.62 -19.02 3.93
N GLU A 149 2.99 -19.96 4.63
CA GLU A 149 2.08 -19.85 5.78
C GLU A 149 0.75 -19.10 5.59
N GLU A 150 -0.33 -19.88 5.65
CA GLU A 150 -1.73 -19.52 5.99
C GLU A 150 -2.81 -19.38 4.91
N ALA A 151 -2.62 -19.87 3.67
CA ALA A 151 -3.79 -20.14 2.80
C ALA A 151 -3.60 -21.36 1.89
N VAL A 152 -4.28 -22.45 2.24
CA VAL A 152 -4.50 -23.62 1.39
C VAL A 152 -5.58 -23.26 0.37
N SER A 153 -5.19 -23.03 -0.88
CA SER A 153 -5.82 -23.47 -2.14
C SER A 153 -5.58 -22.49 -3.30
N ASP A 154 -5.04 -22.99 -4.42
CA ASP A 154 -5.03 -22.41 -5.77
C ASP A 154 -4.07 -21.25 -6.15
N ARG A 155 -3.03 -20.95 -5.39
CA ARG A 155 -1.96 -20.03 -5.85
C ARG A 155 -0.96 -20.76 -6.75
N ARG A 156 -0.83 -20.32 -8.00
CA ARG A 156 0.05 -20.93 -9.01
C ARG A 156 1.37 -20.17 -9.10
N ASP A 157 2.49 -20.89 -8.97
CA ASP A 157 3.85 -20.34 -9.12
C ASP A 157 4.08 -19.70 -10.52
N ASP A 158 3.16 -19.88 -11.47
CA ASP A 158 3.22 -19.43 -12.85
C ASP A 158 2.05 -18.49 -13.25
N TYR A 159 1.56 -17.62 -12.35
CA TYR A 159 0.45 -16.71 -12.66
C TYR A 159 0.67 -15.91 -13.97
N PHE A 160 1.88 -15.42 -14.24
CA PHE A 160 2.23 -14.74 -15.50
C PHE A 160 2.84 -15.69 -16.55
N GLY A 161 2.60 -16.99 -16.42
CA GLY A 161 3.18 -18.04 -17.23
C GLY A 161 4.71 -18.05 -17.12
N PRO A 162 5.43 -18.30 -18.24
CA PRO A 162 6.90 -18.31 -18.27
C PRO A 162 7.57 -16.98 -17.85
N ARG A 163 6.83 -15.86 -17.81
CA ARG A 163 7.36 -14.55 -17.41
C ARG A 163 7.39 -14.31 -15.91
N THR A 164 6.75 -15.17 -15.10
CA THR A 164 6.59 -14.93 -13.65
C THR A 164 7.92 -14.69 -12.94
N GLU A 165 8.92 -15.53 -13.17
CA GLU A 165 10.24 -15.39 -12.55
C GLU A 165 10.99 -14.14 -13.03
N ASP A 166 10.93 -13.83 -14.32
CA ASP A 166 11.58 -12.65 -14.89
C ASP A 166 10.98 -11.35 -14.34
N LEU A 167 9.65 -11.28 -14.26
CA LEU A 167 8.95 -10.14 -13.66
C LEU A 167 9.25 -10.00 -12.17
N ARG A 168 9.30 -11.12 -11.43
CA ARG A 168 9.73 -11.11 -10.02
C ARG A 168 11.14 -10.55 -9.88
N ALA A 169 12.07 -11.03 -10.69
CA ALA A 169 13.48 -10.61 -10.66
C ALA A 169 13.65 -9.13 -11.02
N LYS A 170 12.95 -8.64 -12.05
CA LYS A 170 12.94 -7.22 -12.45
C LYS A 170 12.41 -6.33 -11.34
N LEU A 171 11.24 -6.66 -10.78
CA LEU A 171 10.64 -5.87 -9.71
C LEU A 171 11.48 -5.91 -8.43
N PHE A 172 12.04 -7.07 -8.11
CA PHE A 172 12.97 -7.24 -6.99
C PHE A 172 14.25 -6.40 -7.15
N ALA A 173 14.88 -6.41 -8.33
CA ALA A 173 16.05 -5.60 -8.61
C ALA A 173 15.77 -4.10 -8.41
N ARG A 174 14.58 -3.63 -8.77
CA ARG A 174 14.15 -2.25 -8.51
C ARG A 174 14.01 -1.96 -7.02
N VAL A 175 13.40 -2.85 -6.25
CA VAL A 175 13.30 -2.71 -4.78
C VAL A 175 14.68 -2.70 -4.13
N GLN A 176 15.62 -3.54 -4.58
CA GLN A 176 17.00 -3.52 -4.10
C GLN A 176 17.70 -2.20 -4.41
N ASN A 177 17.49 -1.65 -5.62
CA ASN A 177 18.06 -0.35 -5.98
C ASN A 177 17.50 0.79 -5.11
N LEU A 178 16.19 0.79 -4.86
CA LEU A 178 15.53 1.74 -3.95
C LEU A 178 16.07 1.61 -2.51
N ALA A 179 16.29 0.40 -2.04
CA ALA A 179 16.89 0.15 -0.72
C ALA A 179 18.33 0.66 -0.64
N LYS A 180 19.14 0.40 -1.68
CA LYS A 180 20.55 0.83 -1.77
C LYS A 180 20.69 2.35 -1.81
N THR A 181 19.81 3.04 -2.52
CA THR A 181 19.81 4.51 -2.65
C THR A 181 19.11 5.22 -1.49
N GLY A 182 18.37 4.49 -0.66
CA GLY A 182 17.53 5.04 0.41
C GLY A 182 16.22 5.65 -0.09
N GLU A 183 15.95 5.59 -1.40
CA GLU A 183 14.70 6.05 -2.03
C GLU A 183 13.50 5.17 -1.66
N ILE A 184 13.72 3.95 -1.13
CA ILE A 184 12.63 3.08 -0.64
C ILE A 184 11.73 3.78 0.38
N TRP A 185 12.30 4.69 1.19
CA TRP A 185 11.56 5.46 2.19
C TRP A 185 10.74 6.62 1.61
N SER A 186 10.99 6.98 0.35
CA SER A 186 10.27 8.04 -0.37
C SER A 186 9.14 7.48 -1.24
N GLN A 187 9.01 6.15 -1.28
CA GLN A 187 7.88 5.48 -1.91
C GLN A 187 6.64 5.69 -1.06
N ALA A 188 5.48 5.75 -1.67
CA ALA A 188 4.19 5.88 -1.03
C ALA A 188 3.95 4.77 0.00
N SER A 189 4.36 3.52 -0.30
CA SER A 189 4.24 2.36 0.60
C SER A 189 5.57 1.61 0.76
N PRO A 190 6.49 2.11 1.60
CA PRO A 190 7.70 1.37 1.94
C PRO A 190 7.35 0.00 2.56
N ALA A 191 6.23 -0.07 3.27
CA ALA A 191 5.65 -1.30 3.80
C ALA A 191 5.43 -2.37 2.73
N ALA A 192 4.74 -2.03 1.63
CA ALA A 192 4.47 -2.98 0.54
C ALA A 192 5.76 -3.52 -0.07
N LEU A 193 6.78 -2.67 -0.20
CA LEU A 193 8.09 -3.04 -0.75
C LEU A 193 8.86 -3.99 0.17
N LEU A 194 8.86 -3.74 1.48
CA LEU A 194 9.48 -4.65 2.46
C LEU A 194 8.78 -6.02 2.47
N TRP A 195 7.45 -6.05 2.41
CA TRP A 195 6.69 -7.30 2.34
C TRP A 195 6.91 -8.06 1.03
N PHE A 196 7.01 -7.36 -0.10
CA PHE A 196 7.36 -7.98 -1.37
C PHE A 196 8.79 -8.53 -1.37
N TRP A 197 9.76 -7.76 -0.85
CA TRP A 197 11.15 -8.23 -0.71
C TRP A 197 11.20 -9.48 0.18
N TRP A 198 10.49 -9.50 1.31
CA TRP A 198 10.39 -10.67 2.17
C TRP A 198 9.79 -11.87 1.40
N ALA A 199 8.69 -11.66 0.67
CA ALA A 199 8.02 -12.69 -0.13
C ALA A 199 8.85 -13.22 -1.31
N CYS A 200 9.95 -12.56 -1.68
CA CYS A 200 10.93 -13.07 -2.64
C CYS A 200 11.93 -14.07 -2.02
N GLY A 201 11.70 -14.54 -0.79
CA GLY A 201 12.59 -15.48 -0.09
C GLY A 201 13.92 -14.84 0.34
N GLN A 202 13.88 -13.55 0.71
CA GLN A 202 15.06 -12.78 1.14
C GLN A 202 14.85 -12.21 2.54
N GLU A 203 14.20 -12.97 3.41
CA GLU A 203 13.76 -12.58 4.75
C GLU A 203 14.92 -12.02 5.57
N GLN A 204 16.05 -12.72 5.56
CA GLN A 204 17.26 -12.30 6.28
C GLN A 204 17.79 -10.94 5.80
N LYS A 205 17.77 -10.67 4.49
CA LYS A 205 18.28 -9.40 3.94
C LYS A 205 17.36 -8.23 4.27
N VAL A 206 16.03 -8.45 4.27
CA VAL A 206 15.06 -7.46 4.72
C VAL A 206 15.28 -7.13 6.19
N TYR A 207 15.46 -8.15 7.03
CA TYR A 207 15.72 -7.97 8.45
C TYR A 207 17.03 -7.23 8.73
N GLU A 208 18.11 -7.58 8.03
CA GLU A 208 19.39 -6.86 8.11
C GLU A 208 19.26 -5.40 7.67
N PHE A 209 18.51 -5.16 6.59
CA PHE A 209 18.24 -3.81 6.10
C PHE A 209 17.49 -2.95 7.13
N THR A 210 16.42 -3.48 7.75
CA THR A 210 15.67 -2.77 8.80
C THR A 210 16.51 -2.58 10.06
N GLN A 211 17.31 -3.57 10.46
CA GLN A 211 18.28 -3.47 11.56
C GLN A 211 19.32 -2.38 11.34
N GLN A 212 19.87 -2.28 10.13
CA GLN A 212 20.81 -1.22 9.80
C GLN A 212 20.12 0.16 9.80
N ALA A 213 18.89 0.26 9.32
CA ALA A 213 18.10 1.49 9.36
C ALA A 213 17.82 1.95 10.80
N MET A 214 17.64 1.04 11.76
CA MET A 214 17.44 1.38 13.18
C MET A 214 18.66 2.01 13.86
N ARG A 215 19.87 1.74 13.36
CA ARG A 215 21.12 2.25 13.95
C ARG A 215 21.42 3.69 13.56
N ASP A 216 20.91 4.15 12.41
CA ASP A 216 21.08 5.51 11.93
C ASP A 216 19.85 6.35 12.28
N LYS A 217 20.04 7.51 12.92
CA LYS A 217 18.94 8.37 13.39
C LYS A 217 18.02 8.83 12.26
N LYS A 218 18.57 9.14 11.09
CA LYS A 218 17.79 9.62 9.94
C LYS A 218 16.96 8.49 9.32
N SER A 219 17.56 7.32 9.19
CA SER A 219 16.90 6.12 8.66
C SER A 219 15.84 5.60 9.62
N ALA A 220 16.13 5.57 10.93
CA ALA A 220 15.17 5.20 11.97
C ALA A 220 13.94 6.11 11.95
N ALA A 221 14.13 7.43 11.80
CA ALA A 221 13.03 8.39 11.70
C ALA A 221 12.07 8.11 10.52
N ARG A 222 12.61 7.58 9.41
CA ARG A 222 11.85 7.16 8.22
C ARG A 222 11.20 5.79 8.38
N LEU A 223 11.77 4.93 9.23
CA LEU A 223 11.25 3.60 9.53
C LEU A 223 10.08 3.64 10.53
N PHE A 224 10.06 4.58 11.48
CA PHE A 224 8.97 4.73 12.47
C PHE A 224 7.54 4.74 11.90
N PRO A 225 7.20 5.46 10.81
CA PRO A 225 5.84 5.46 10.29
C PRO A 225 5.49 4.18 9.52
N VAL A 226 6.46 3.37 9.10
CA VAL A 226 6.24 2.21 8.24
C VAL A 226 5.32 1.15 8.88
N PRO A 227 5.48 0.78 10.16
CA PRO A 227 4.59 -0.16 10.82
C PRO A 227 3.34 0.48 11.44
N VAL A 228 3.13 1.79 11.29
CA VAL A 228 2.03 2.52 11.92
C VAL A 228 0.86 2.61 10.93
N ASP A 229 -0.26 2.02 11.33
CA ASP A 229 -1.52 2.08 10.59
C ASP A 229 -2.51 3.00 11.31
N ARG A 230 -3.37 3.70 10.55
CA ARG A 230 -4.49 4.49 11.08
C ARG A 230 -5.81 3.75 10.90
N LEU A 231 -6.45 3.41 12.01
CA LEU A 231 -7.79 2.86 12.11
C LEU A 231 -8.80 3.99 12.34
N LEU A 232 -9.98 3.92 11.74
CA LEU A 232 -11.10 4.80 12.06
C LEU A 232 -12.16 4.00 12.82
N ILE A 233 -12.27 4.19 14.12
CA ILE A 233 -13.22 3.48 14.99
C ILE A 233 -14.23 4.50 15.51
N GLU A 234 -15.52 4.26 15.27
CA GLU A 234 -16.61 5.14 15.73
C GLU A 234 -16.43 6.63 15.32
N GLY A 235 -15.75 6.89 14.20
CA GLY A 235 -15.47 8.24 13.71
C GLY A 235 -14.22 8.90 14.31
N ALA A 236 -13.50 8.23 15.22
CA ALA A 236 -12.22 8.67 15.75
C ALA A 236 -11.05 7.93 15.08
N ALA A 237 -9.96 8.66 14.79
CA ALA A 237 -8.73 8.09 14.26
C ALA A 237 -7.86 7.53 15.38
N HIS A 238 -7.53 6.24 15.31
CA HIS A 238 -6.62 5.53 16.20
C HIS A 238 -5.40 5.09 15.41
N GLU A 239 -4.22 5.23 15.99
CA GLU A 239 -2.98 4.78 15.36
C GLU A 239 -2.45 3.56 16.11
N VAL A 240 -2.08 2.52 15.36
CA VAL A 240 -1.73 1.20 15.91
C VAL A 240 -0.54 0.61 15.17
N VAL A 241 0.26 -0.19 15.87
CA VAL A 241 1.23 -1.10 15.26
C VAL A 241 0.74 -2.53 15.43
N LEU A 242 0.43 -3.20 14.32
CA LEU A 242 0.02 -4.61 14.32
C LEU A 242 1.22 -5.53 14.57
N ALA A 243 1.60 -5.69 15.84
CA ALA A 243 2.87 -6.30 16.24
C ALA A 243 3.08 -7.72 15.70
N ARG A 244 2.03 -8.57 15.69
CA ARG A 244 2.11 -9.95 15.14
C ARG A 244 2.47 -9.98 13.66
N ARG A 245 1.98 -8.99 12.90
CA ARG A 245 2.26 -8.86 11.47
C ARG A 245 3.70 -8.40 11.27
N TRP A 246 4.09 -7.32 11.95
CA TRP A 246 5.37 -6.66 11.70
C TRP A 246 6.60 -7.37 12.30
N SER A 247 6.43 -8.21 13.31
CA SER A 247 7.53 -8.96 13.93
C SER A 247 8.29 -9.89 12.97
N LYS A 248 7.68 -10.26 11.82
CA LYS A 248 8.33 -11.08 10.79
C LYS A 248 9.46 -10.36 10.03
N ILE A 249 9.39 -9.03 9.94
CA ILE A 249 10.32 -8.21 9.13
C ILE A 249 11.02 -7.10 9.91
N LEU A 250 10.56 -6.81 11.12
CA LEU A 250 11.02 -5.70 11.94
C LEU A 250 11.08 -6.08 13.42
N ASP A 251 12.23 -5.83 14.05
CA ASP A 251 12.37 -5.93 15.51
C ASP A 251 11.76 -4.69 16.18
N LEU A 252 10.47 -4.78 16.50
CA LEU A 252 9.70 -3.69 17.10
C LEU A 252 10.21 -3.29 18.49
N HIS A 253 10.73 -4.24 19.26
CA HIS A 253 11.32 -3.95 20.56
C HIS A 253 12.68 -3.25 20.42
N GLY A 254 13.49 -3.69 19.44
CA GLY A 254 14.72 -3.00 19.05
C GLY A 254 14.46 -1.56 18.58
N LEU A 255 13.33 -1.30 17.91
CA LEU A 255 12.94 0.03 17.43
C LEU A 255 12.46 0.99 18.53
N GLU A 256 11.97 0.46 19.66
CA GLU A 256 11.44 1.25 20.79
C GLU A 256 12.51 2.18 21.40
N ARG A 257 13.75 1.69 21.58
CA ARG A 257 14.83 2.49 22.16
C ARG A 257 15.26 3.67 21.28
N PRO A 258 15.60 3.49 19.98
CA PRO A 258 15.86 4.62 19.08
C PRO A 258 14.70 5.61 19.02
N ALA A 259 13.45 5.13 19.08
CA ALA A 259 12.28 6.00 19.11
C ALA A 259 12.21 6.85 20.39
N LEU A 260 12.48 6.28 21.56
CA LEU A 260 12.55 7.04 22.82
C LEU A 260 13.65 8.11 22.78
N GLU A 261 14.84 7.74 22.32
CA GLU A 261 15.97 8.66 22.17
C GLU A 261 15.62 9.82 21.21
N LEU A 262 15.02 9.51 20.06
CA LEU A 262 14.64 10.52 19.06
C LEU A 262 13.41 11.33 19.44
N ALA A 263 12.49 10.81 20.26
CA ALA A 263 11.38 11.59 20.78
C ALA A 263 11.86 12.70 21.73
N LEU A 264 12.90 12.42 22.53
CA LEU A 264 13.47 13.37 23.49
C LEU A 264 14.52 14.30 22.87
N GLN A 265 15.38 13.76 22.01
CA GLN A 265 16.60 14.43 21.54
C GLN A 265 16.67 14.56 20.01
N GLY A 266 15.58 14.27 19.29
CA GLY A 266 15.55 14.39 17.83
C GLY A 266 15.87 15.81 17.38
N GLU A 267 16.65 15.95 16.31
CA GLU A 267 17.16 17.24 15.81
C GLU A 267 16.04 18.17 15.36
N THR A 268 14.99 17.61 14.75
CA THR A 268 13.86 18.36 14.19
C THR A 268 12.56 18.02 14.90
N ARG A 269 11.58 18.94 14.82
CA ARG A 269 10.21 18.71 15.32
C ARG A 269 9.57 17.48 14.66
N GLU A 270 9.78 17.29 13.36
CA GLU A 270 9.22 16.16 12.62
C GLU A 270 9.80 14.82 13.06
N ILE A 271 11.12 14.74 13.34
CA ILE A 271 11.72 13.52 13.88
C ILE A 271 11.13 13.19 15.25
N ARG A 272 11.04 14.18 16.16
CA ARG A 272 10.45 13.98 17.49
C ARG A 272 8.99 13.54 17.40
N LYS A 273 8.21 14.17 16.51
CA LYS A 273 6.80 13.84 16.25
C LYS A 273 6.64 12.42 15.72
N SER A 274 7.40 12.03 14.70
CA SER A 274 7.36 10.68 14.12
C SER A 274 7.71 9.61 15.16
N ALA A 275 8.76 9.84 15.94
CA ALA A 275 9.20 8.91 16.99
C ALA A 275 8.13 8.77 18.09
N ARG A 276 7.56 9.88 18.56
CA ARG A 276 6.48 9.88 19.55
C ARG A 276 5.25 9.13 19.04
N ARG A 277 4.86 9.41 17.80
CA ARG A 277 3.74 8.77 17.11
C ARG A 277 3.89 7.25 17.06
N PHE A 278 5.07 6.75 16.68
CA PHE A 278 5.36 5.32 16.71
C PHE A 278 5.25 4.72 18.11
N LEU A 279 5.80 5.39 19.14
CA LEU A 279 5.73 4.89 20.52
C LEU A 279 4.28 4.80 21.02
N ASP A 280 3.47 5.82 20.75
CA ASP A 280 2.07 5.85 21.15
C ASP A 280 1.28 4.75 20.38
N ALA A 281 1.50 4.61 19.07
CA ALA A 281 0.87 3.56 18.26
C ALA A 281 1.31 2.13 18.65
N PHE A 282 2.58 1.95 19.02
CA PHE A 282 3.11 0.68 19.50
C PHE A 282 2.54 0.32 20.87
N ALA A 283 2.35 1.29 21.76
CA ALA A 283 1.67 1.10 23.03
C ALA A 283 0.20 0.67 22.83
N ASN A 284 -0.51 1.30 21.88
CA ASN A 284 -1.88 0.92 21.52
C ASN A 284 -1.94 -0.53 20.99
N GLY A 285 -1.03 -0.91 20.09
CA GLY A 285 -0.99 -2.26 19.53
C GLY A 285 -0.64 -3.35 20.54
N LYS A 286 0.14 -3.02 21.58
CA LYS A 286 0.37 -3.93 22.72
C LYS A 286 -0.93 -4.20 23.49
N SER A 287 -1.82 -3.22 23.64
CA SER A 287 -3.11 -3.41 24.31
C SER A 287 -4.05 -4.34 23.55
N ASP A 288 -3.99 -4.35 22.21
CA ASP A 288 -4.80 -5.21 21.36
C ASP A 288 -4.31 -6.66 21.35
N LEU A 289 -3.03 -6.92 21.64
CA LEU A 289 -2.52 -8.30 21.81
C LEU A 289 -3.14 -9.05 22.99
N TYR A 290 -3.74 -8.32 23.94
CA TYR A 290 -4.34 -8.84 25.18
C TYR A 290 -5.89 -8.79 25.18
N ARG A 291 -6.51 -8.42 24.06
CA ARG A 291 -7.96 -8.54 23.83
C ARG A 291 -8.24 -9.73 22.92
#